data_AF-A0A0F8V2F3-F1
#
_entry.id   AF-A0A0F8V2F3-F1
#
_cell.length_a   1.000
_cell.length_b   1.000
_cell.length_c   1.000
_cell.angle_alpha   90.00
_cell.angle_beta   90.00
_cell.angle_gamma   90.00
#
_symmetry.space_group_name_H-M   'P 1'
#
loop_
_entity.id
_entity.type
_entity.pdbx_description
1 polymer ?
#
loop_
_entity_poly.entity_id
_entity_poly.type
_entity_poly.pdbx_seq_one_letter_code
_entity_poly.pdbx_strand_id
1 'polypeptide(L)'
;MFKSLGILVSLLLSTTIAAPSLTSSARRSCSTAFPWTIDTLSAATPDTPSIGHEFTLARSGNPLNNTVISAITFFIPDNAYGCNLNIQIPILAANQIASGASSASFWSTAPWDNYNNLPTWNNPPAITTNVGSFNFPTVAVTSPYTTTISSSFCANTLSYLVELSSWQGAAGSVDFNAQNGLGFTVIYNC
;
A
#
# COMPACT_ATOMS: atom_id res chain seq x y z
N MET A 1 -14.91 -50.82 -76.41
CA MET A 1 -13.73 -50.67 -75.55
C MET A 1 -13.64 -49.23 -75.09
N PHE A 2 -13.60 -49.09 -73.77
CA PHE A 2 -13.47 -47.92 -72.90
C PHE A 2 -12.96 -46.58 -73.48
N LYS A 3 -13.57 -45.48 -73.03
CA LYS A 3 -12.84 -44.30 -72.53
C LYS A 3 -13.73 -43.40 -71.66
N SER A 4 -13.45 -43.42 -70.37
CA SER A 4 -13.94 -42.49 -69.35
C SER A 4 -13.34 -41.10 -69.54
N LEU A 5 -14.09 -40.05 -69.22
CA LEU A 5 -13.54 -38.73 -68.90
C LEU A 5 -14.03 -38.32 -67.51
N GLY A 6 -13.09 -38.23 -66.58
CA GLY A 6 -13.35 -37.98 -65.17
C GLY A 6 -13.61 -36.51 -64.86
N ILE A 7 -14.49 -36.28 -63.90
CA ILE A 7 -14.69 -34.99 -63.25
C ILE A 7 -14.13 -35.14 -61.83
N LEU A 8 -12.98 -34.49 -61.58
CA LEU A 8 -12.40 -34.33 -60.25
C LEU A 8 -13.25 -33.30 -59.48
N VAL A 9 -13.98 -33.77 -58.47
CA VAL A 9 -14.59 -32.90 -57.45
C VAL A 9 -13.65 -32.88 -56.25
N SER A 10 -12.92 -31.78 -56.08
CA SER A 10 -12.09 -31.52 -54.92
C SER A 10 -12.98 -31.22 -53.71
N LEU A 11 -13.07 -32.17 -52.77
CA LEU A 11 -13.67 -31.93 -51.45
C LEU A 11 -12.72 -31.04 -50.63
N LEU A 12 -13.07 -29.77 -50.47
CA LEU A 12 -12.45 -28.89 -49.48
C LEU A 12 -12.97 -29.27 -48.09
N LEU A 13 -12.19 -30.01 -47.31
CA LEU A 13 -12.45 -30.19 -45.88
C LEU A 13 -12.07 -28.89 -45.17
N SER A 14 -13.07 -28.05 -44.88
CA SER A 14 -12.92 -26.94 -43.94
C SER A 14 -12.84 -27.51 -42.52
N THR A 15 -11.62 -27.70 -42.01
CA THR A 15 -11.40 -27.95 -40.58
C THR A 15 -11.62 -26.63 -39.84
N THR A 16 -12.83 -26.43 -39.31
CA THR A 16 -13.10 -25.37 -38.35
C THR A 16 -12.29 -25.67 -37.09
N ILE A 17 -11.09 -25.09 -36.99
CA ILE A 17 -10.37 -25.00 -35.71
C ILE A 17 -11.25 -24.12 -34.84
N ALA A 18 -11.98 -24.71 -33.90
CA ALA A 18 -12.63 -23.95 -32.84
C ALA A 18 -11.49 -23.22 -32.11
N ALA A 19 -11.41 -21.91 -32.32
CA ALA A 19 -10.51 -21.08 -31.53
C ALA A 19 -10.86 -21.33 -30.05
N PRO A 20 -9.87 -21.55 -29.17
CA PRO A 20 -10.15 -21.67 -27.75
C PRO A 20 -10.91 -20.41 -27.35
N SER A 21 -12.15 -20.58 -26.90
CA SER A 21 -12.93 -19.50 -26.34
C SER A 21 -12.06 -18.89 -25.26
N LEU A 22 -11.67 -17.62 -25.42
CA LEU A 22 -11.06 -16.83 -24.36
C LEU A 22 -12.07 -16.87 -23.22
N THR A 23 -11.87 -17.80 -22.28
CA THR A 23 -12.58 -17.76 -21.02
C THR A 23 -12.14 -16.44 -20.41
N SER A 24 -13.03 -15.45 -20.52
CA SER A 24 -12.95 -14.20 -19.77
C SER A 24 -12.57 -14.60 -18.35
N SER A 25 -11.31 -14.39 -18.00
CA SER A 25 -10.81 -14.62 -16.66
C SER A 25 -11.74 -13.80 -15.78
N ALA A 26 -12.63 -14.47 -15.04
CA ALA A 26 -13.57 -13.79 -14.17
C ALA A 26 -12.72 -12.85 -13.30
N ARG A 27 -12.99 -11.54 -13.38
CA ARG A 27 -12.30 -10.55 -12.52
C ARG A 27 -12.42 -11.09 -11.11
N ARG A 28 -11.30 -11.57 -10.55
CA ARG A 28 -11.29 -12.02 -9.17
C ARG A 28 -11.58 -10.79 -8.33
N SER A 29 -12.58 -10.88 -7.46
CA SER A 29 -12.89 -9.80 -6.55
C SER A 29 -11.71 -9.64 -5.61
N CYS A 30 -11.05 -8.49 -5.68
CA CYS A 30 -10.02 -8.11 -4.74
C CYS A 30 -10.58 -8.11 -3.31
N SER A 31 -9.74 -8.49 -2.36
CA SER A 31 -10.00 -8.37 -0.92
C SER A 31 -9.24 -7.16 -0.36
N THR A 32 -9.71 -6.66 0.79
CA THR A 32 -9.10 -5.52 1.47
C THR A 32 -8.84 -5.86 2.93
N ALA A 33 -7.62 -5.63 3.40
CA ALA A 33 -7.23 -5.69 4.79
C ALA A 33 -6.99 -4.27 5.32
N PHE A 34 -7.48 -3.99 6.51
CA PHE A 34 -7.25 -2.74 7.22
C PHE A 34 -6.05 -2.91 8.18
N PRO A 35 -5.38 -1.81 8.59
CA PRO A 35 -4.32 -1.87 9.57
C PRO A 35 -4.86 -2.49 10.86
N TRP A 36 -4.11 -3.44 11.39
CA TRP A 36 -4.35 -3.93 12.74
C TRP A 36 -3.99 -2.86 13.78
N THR A 37 -2.86 -2.18 13.56
CA THR A 37 -2.44 -1.01 14.35
C THR A 37 -1.68 -0.01 13.49
N ILE A 38 -1.74 1.25 13.91
CA ILE A 38 -0.90 2.37 13.48
C ILE A 38 -0.31 2.96 14.75
N ASP A 39 0.95 2.64 15.01
CA ASP A 39 1.67 3.05 16.20
C ASP A 39 2.42 4.35 15.92
N THR A 40 2.37 5.29 16.86
CA THR A 40 3.15 6.53 16.80
C THR A 40 4.41 6.38 17.66
N LEU A 41 5.57 6.63 17.06
CA LEU A 41 6.87 6.60 17.73
C LEU A 41 7.35 8.05 17.84
N SER A 42 7.49 8.55 19.08
CA SER A 42 7.82 9.95 19.36
C SER A 42 9.16 10.06 20.09
N ALA A 43 10.03 10.94 19.61
CA ALA A 43 11.29 11.28 20.28
C ALA A 43 11.08 11.91 21.67
N ALA A 44 9.89 12.51 21.93
CA ALA A 44 9.56 13.11 23.22
C ALA A 44 9.24 12.07 24.30
N THR A 45 8.80 10.87 23.90
CA THR A 45 8.47 9.76 24.80
C THR A 45 9.10 8.46 24.28
N PRO A 46 10.44 8.39 24.24
CA PRO A 46 11.12 7.50 23.30
C PRO A 46 11.04 6.01 23.66
N ASP A 47 10.68 5.69 24.89
CA ASP A 47 10.50 4.32 25.40
C ASP A 47 9.03 3.97 25.67
N THR A 48 8.09 4.86 25.36
CA THR A 48 6.66 4.64 25.57
C THR A 48 5.98 4.28 24.24
N PRO A 49 5.43 3.07 24.08
CA PRO A 49 4.67 2.72 22.89
C PRO A 49 3.35 3.50 22.85
N SER A 50 3.01 4.04 21.68
CA SER A 50 1.71 4.68 21.43
C SER A 50 0.96 3.88 20.38
N ILE A 51 0.10 2.97 20.83
CA ILE A 51 -0.69 2.07 19.97
C ILE A 51 -2.00 2.74 19.59
N GLY A 52 -2.44 2.60 18.34
CA GLY A 52 -3.77 3.09 17.96
C GLY A 52 -4.05 3.06 16.47
N HIS A 53 -4.88 4.00 16.04
CA HIS A 53 -5.22 4.23 14.64
C HIS A 53 -4.87 5.66 14.19
N GLU A 54 -4.03 6.35 14.96
CA GLU A 54 -3.53 7.68 14.63
C GLU A 54 -2.22 7.55 13.85
N PHE A 55 -2.18 8.16 12.68
CA PHE A 55 -0.98 8.28 11.86
C PHE A 55 -0.40 9.66 12.00
N THR A 56 0.78 9.74 12.61
CA THR A 56 1.45 11.01 12.88
C THR A 56 2.90 10.96 12.43
N LEU A 57 3.30 11.96 11.66
CA LEU A 57 4.68 12.24 11.28
C LEU A 57 5.00 13.69 11.63
N ALA A 58 6.21 13.94 12.11
CA ALA A 58 6.65 15.31 12.34
C ALA A 58 8.15 15.45 12.13
N ARG A 59 8.53 16.61 11.61
CA ARG A 59 9.92 17.06 11.50
C ARG A 59 10.04 18.48 11.99
N SER A 60 10.95 18.70 12.92
CA SER A 60 11.19 20.00 13.54
C SER A 60 12.59 20.05 14.16
N GLY A 61 12.94 21.18 14.80
CA GLY A 61 14.21 21.38 15.50
C GLY A 61 15.33 21.97 14.65
N ASN A 62 16.50 22.11 15.28
CA ASN A 62 17.74 22.60 14.69
C ASN A 62 18.95 21.85 15.32
N PRO A 63 19.60 20.89 14.64
CA PRO A 63 19.37 20.50 13.25
C PRO A 63 18.00 19.86 13.03
N LEU A 64 17.47 20.03 11.83
CA LEU A 64 16.15 19.54 11.45
C LEU A 64 16.15 18.01 11.36
N ASN A 65 15.29 17.35 12.16
CA ASN A 65 15.18 15.89 12.19
C ASN A 65 13.72 15.45 12.34
N ASN A 66 13.43 14.21 11.94
CA ASN A 66 12.16 13.58 12.30
C ASN A 66 12.07 13.53 13.83
N THR A 67 10.94 13.97 14.38
CA THR A 67 10.64 13.96 15.82
C THR A 67 9.48 13.03 16.14
N VAL A 68 8.67 12.69 15.13
CA VAL A 68 7.63 11.67 15.20
C VAL A 68 7.63 10.86 13.90
N ILE A 69 7.54 9.54 14.01
CA ILE A 69 7.40 8.58 12.91
C ILE A 69 6.25 7.63 13.23
N SER A 70 5.73 6.92 12.22
CA SER A 70 4.62 5.98 12.39
C SER A 70 4.98 4.58 11.93
N ALA A 71 4.46 3.56 12.61
CA ALA A 71 4.65 2.16 12.30
C ALA A 71 3.29 1.51 12.04
N ILE A 72 3.10 0.84 10.90
CA ILE A 72 1.81 0.29 10.46
C ILE A 72 1.93 -1.22 10.31
N THR A 73 1.01 -1.98 10.88
CA THR A 73 0.95 -3.44 10.71
C THR A 73 -0.41 -3.91 10.17
N PHE A 74 -0.37 -4.90 9.30
CA PHE A 74 -1.53 -5.59 8.72
C PHE A 74 -1.40 -7.10 8.94
N PHE A 75 -2.53 -7.75 9.21
CA PHE A 75 -2.64 -9.20 9.12
C PHE A 75 -3.31 -9.60 7.81
N ILE A 76 -2.62 -10.45 7.05
CA ILE A 76 -3.06 -10.94 5.75
C ILE A 76 -3.37 -12.44 5.88
N PRO A 77 -4.50 -12.92 5.34
CA PRO A 77 -4.84 -14.33 5.36
C PRO A 77 -3.79 -15.20 4.65
N ASP A 78 -3.67 -16.45 5.10
CA ASP A 78 -2.85 -17.46 4.42
C ASP A 78 -3.21 -17.59 2.94
N ASN A 79 -2.19 -17.83 2.12
CA ASN A 79 -2.30 -18.01 0.66
C ASN A 79 -2.81 -16.77 -0.10
N ALA A 80 -2.86 -15.59 0.52
CA ALA A 80 -3.08 -14.34 -0.21
C ALA A 80 -1.94 -14.10 -1.23
N TYR A 81 -2.27 -13.44 -2.32
CA TYR A 81 -1.31 -13.03 -3.35
C TYR A 81 -1.57 -11.59 -3.79
N GLY A 82 -0.58 -10.97 -4.44
CA GLY A 82 -0.72 -9.63 -5.02
C GLY A 82 -1.03 -8.55 -3.98
N CYS A 83 -0.26 -8.48 -2.88
CA CYS A 83 -0.50 -7.50 -1.83
C CYS A 83 -0.02 -6.10 -2.24
N ASN A 84 -0.93 -5.15 -2.22
CA ASN A 84 -0.67 -3.76 -2.56
C ASN A 84 -0.98 -2.88 -1.34
N LEU A 85 0.02 -2.18 -0.82
CA LEU A 85 -0.19 -1.13 0.17
C LEU A 85 -0.79 0.08 -0.53
N ASN A 86 -1.92 0.55 -0.05
CA ASN A 86 -2.65 1.69 -0.59
C ASN A 86 -2.93 2.71 0.50
N ILE A 87 -3.07 3.96 0.09
CA ILE A 87 -3.65 5.02 0.91
C ILE A 87 -4.91 5.56 0.22
N GLN A 88 -5.96 5.73 1.01
CA GLN A 88 -7.19 6.39 0.60
C GLN A 88 -7.23 7.80 1.19
N ILE A 89 -7.54 8.77 0.34
CA ILE A 89 -7.63 10.20 0.68
C ILE A 89 -9.04 10.67 0.31
N PRO A 90 -9.86 11.12 1.28
CA PRO A 90 -11.18 11.67 1.00
C PRO A 90 -11.07 13.12 0.52
N ILE A 91 -12.22 13.79 0.37
CA ILE A 91 -12.25 15.26 0.24
C ILE A 91 -11.71 15.88 1.52
N LEU A 92 -10.78 16.82 1.37
CA LEU A 92 -10.07 17.47 2.48
C LEU A 92 -9.97 18.97 2.24
N ALA A 93 -10.05 19.75 3.30
CA ALA A 93 -9.65 21.16 3.29
C ALA A 93 -8.12 21.30 3.19
N ALA A 94 -7.64 22.48 2.80
CA ALA A 94 -6.21 22.75 2.79
C ALA A 94 -5.61 22.61 4.19
N ASN A 95 -4.42 22.01 4.26
CA ASN A 95 -3.70 21.66 5.48
C ASN A 95 -4.49 20.86 6.53
N GLN A 96 -5.54 20.14 6.14
CA GLN A 96 -6.37 19.40 7.10
C GLN A 96 -5.62 18.24 7.77
N ILE A 97 -4.74 17.55 7.03
CA ILE A 97 -4.01 16.36 7.52
C ILE A 97 -2.49 16.49 7.42
N ALA A 98 -1.99 17.53 6.76
CA ALA A 98 -0.57 17.71 6.55
C ALA A 98 -0.24 19.20 6.41
N SER A 99 0.96 19.60 6.85
CA SER A 99 1.45 20.97 6.71
C SER A 99 2.96 20.99 6.46
N GLY A 100 3.45 22.01 5.76
CA GLY A 100 4.88 22.13 5.43
C GLY A 100 5.40 20.98 4.57
N ALA A 101 6.55 20.43 4.93
CA ALA A 101 7.14 19.25 4.31
C ALA A 101 6.31 17.98 4.60
N SER A 102 5.68 17.40 3.57
CA SER A 102 4.70 16.32 3.71
C SER A 102 5.00 15.08 2.85
N SER A 103 6.18 14.99 2.24
CA SER A 103 6.62 13.77 1.56
C SER A 103 7.04 12.72 2.57
N ALA A 104 6.46 11.53 2.51
CA ALA A 104 6.80 10.42 3.39
C ALA A 104 7.49 9.30 2.61
N SER A 105 8.48 8.68 3.23
CA SER A 105 9.11 7.44 2.79
C SER A 105 8.50 6.27 3.54
N PHE A 106 8.19 5.20 2.81
CA PHE A 106 7.68 3.96 3.36
C PHE A 106 8.77 2.90 3.29
N TRP A 107 9.02 2.29 4.43
CA TRP A 107 10.02 1.24 4.60
C TRP A 107 9.30 -0.03 5.04
N SER A 108 9.49 -1.15 4.34
CA SER A 108 9.09 -2.43 4.90
C SER A 108 10.00 -2.78 6.07
N THR A 109 9.50 -3.58 7.00
CA THR A 109 10.22 -3.96 8.20
C THR A 109 10.12 -5.46 8.45
N ALA A 110 10.87 -5.96 9.42
CA ALA A 110 10.49 -7.20 10.09
C ALA A 110 9.06 -7.06 10.68
N PRO A 111 8.24 -8.13 10.64
CA PRO A 111 6.91 -8.08 11.22
C PRO A 111 6.99 -7.88 12.73
N TRP A 112 6.04 -7.12 13.28
CA TRP A 112 5.76 -7.10 14.71
C TRP A 112 4.27 -7.36 14.93
N ASP A 113 3.97 -8.35 15.75
CA ASP A 113 2.63 -8.88 15.97
C ASP A 113 2.35 -9.18 17.46
N ASN A 114 3.27 -8.76 18.34
CA ASN A 114 3.24 -9.10 19.76
C ASN A 114 3.11 -7.84 20.63
N TYR A 115 2.02 -7.76 21.38
CA TYR A 115 1.79 -6.70 22.38
C TYR A 115 2.86 -6.61 23.48
N ASN A 116 3.66 -7.66 23.68
CA ASN A 116 4.75 -7.65 24.65
C ASN A 116 6.04 -6.99 24.13
N ASN A 117 6.12 -6.68 22.83
CA ASN A 117 7.27 -6.03 22.22
C ASN A 117 6.82 -5.00 21.18
N LEU A 118 6.10 -4.00 21.68
CA LEU A 118 5.58 -2.92 20.85
C LEU A 118 6.71 -1.98 20.39
N PRO A 119 6.62 -1.45 19.17
CA PRO A 119 7.57 -0.47 18.68
C PRO A 119 7.63 0.77 19.58
N THR A 120 8.85 1.27 19.80
CA THR A 120 9.10 2.56 20.43
C THR A 120 10.10 3.34 19.60
N TRP A 121 10.29 4.62 19.90
CA TRP A 121 11.28 5.43 19.18
C TRP A 121 12.70 4.87 19.31
N ASN A 122 13.08 4.41 20.52
CA ASN A 122 14.40 3.83 20.78
C ASN A 122 14.53 2.38 20.31
N ASN A 123 13.41 1.69 20.09
CA ASN A 123 13.35 0.33 19.56
C ASN A 123 12.36 0.26 18.39
N PRO A 124 12.66 0.94 17.27
CA PRO A 124 11.80 0.89 16.11
C PRO A 124 11.93 -0.49 15.44
N PRO A 125 10.93 -0.89 14.64
CA PRO A 125 11.00 -2.14 13.90
C PRO A 125 12.17 -2.12 12.92
N ALA A 126 12.87 -3.26 12.79
CA ALA A 126 14.02 -3.36 11.91
C ALA A 126 13.61 -3.15 10.45
N ILE A 127 14.11 -2.07 9.84
CA ILE A 127 13.90 -1.74 8.43
C ILE A 127 14.56 -2.79 7.54
N THR A 128 13.87 -3.21 6.48
CA THR A 128 14.39 -4.13 5.47
C THR A 128 14.70 -3.43 4.15
N THR A 129 13.73 -2.73 3.57
CA THR A 129 13.92 -1.99 2.31
C THR A 129 12.96 -0.81 2.20
N ASN A 130 13.32 0.19 1.40
CA ASN A 130 12.37 1.21 0.98
C ASN A 130 11.40 0.58 -0.02
N VAL A 131 10.10 0.79 0.18
CA VAL A 131 9.05 0.22 -0.68
C VAL A 131 8.27 1.28 -1.46
N GLY A 132 8.41 2.55 -1.13
CA GLY A 132 7.73 3.63 -1.83
C GLY A 132 7.76 4.95 -1.08
N SER A 133 7.07 5.93 -1.66
CA SER A 133 6.87 7.25 -1.08
C SER A 133 5.48 7.77 -1.39
N PHE A 134 4.99 8.69 -0.56
CA PHE A 134 3.72 9.35 -0.78
C PHE A 134 3.79 10.82 -0.34
N ASN A 135 3.19 11.71 -1.13
CA ASN A 135 3.08 13.12 -0.79
C ASN A 135 1.71 13.38 -0.20
N PHE A 136 1.65 13.64 1.11
CA PHE A 136 0.37 13.98 1.74
C PHE A 136 -0.08 15.38 1.30
N PRO A 137 -1.37 15.55 0.94
CA PRO A 137 -1.88 16.81 0.40
C PRO A 137 -1.87 17.90 1.47
N THR A 138 -1.21 19.01 1.17
CA THR A 138 -1.27 20.27 1.95
C THR A 138 -2.28 21.26 1.36
N VAL A 139 -2.76 21.00 0.14
CA VAL A 139 -3.84 21.76 -0.52
C VAL A 139 -5.17 21.03 -0.40
N ALA A 140 -6.27 21.74 -0.68
CA ALA A 140 -7.60 21.14 -0.66
C ALA A 140 -7.72 20.01 -1.71
N VAL A 141 -8.34 18.91 -1.31
CA VAL A 141 -8.66 17.76 -2.17
C VAL A 141 -10.14 17.83 -2.49
N THR A 142 -10.49 18.00 -3.77
CA THR A 142 -11.88 18.18 -4.23
C THR A 142 -12.55 16.88 -4.70
N SER A 143 -11.80 15.79 -4.82
CA SER A 143 -12.32 14.47 -5.19
C SER A 143 -11.55 13.38 -4.48
N PRO A 144 -12.22 12.38 -3.90
CA PRO A 144 -11.55 11.30 -3.19
C PRO A 144 -10.73 10.45 -4.15
N TYR A 145 -9.59 9.94 -3.69
CA TYR A 145 -8.74 9.07 -4.48
C TYR A 145 -8.05 8.00 -3.62
N THR A 146 -7.65 6.92 -4.29
CA THR A 146 -6.82 5.86 -3.71
C THR A 146 -5.55 5.77 -4.53
N THR A 147 -4.41 5.62 -3.87
CA THR A 147 -3.11 5.46 -4.53
C THR A 147 -2.37 4.29 -3.93
N THR A 148 -1.80 3.45 -4.80
CA THR A 148 -0.89 2.38 -4.40
C THR A 148 0.48 2.99 -4.09
N ILE A 149 0.97 2.73 -2.87
CA ILE A 149 2.28 3.15 -2.40
C ILE A 149 3.32 2.10 -2.78
N SER A 150 2.98 0.82 -2.62
CA SER A 150 3.87 -0.29 -2.91
C SER A 150 3.11 -1.56 -3.28
N SER A 151 3.79 -2.44 -4.00
CA SER A 151 3.32 -3.77 -4.39
C SER A 151 4.36 -4.79 -3.95
N SER A 152 3.95 -5.83 -3.22
CA SER A 152 4.85 -6.86 -2.71
C SER A 152 4.21 -8.25 -2.75
N PHE A 153 5.04 -9.27 -2.51
CA PHE A 153 4.52 -10.57 -2.11
C PHE A 153 3.77 -10.44 -0.78
N CYS A 154 2.70 -11.22 -0.63
CA CYS A 154 1.98 -11.29 0.63
C CYS A 154 2.78 -12.12 1.64
N ALA A 155 2.70 -11.70 2.90
CA ALA A 155 3.10 -12.46 4.07
C ALA A 155 1.97 -12.33 5.11
N ASN A 156 1.90 -13.26 6.07
CA ASN A 156 0.87 -13.23 7.11
C ASN A 156 0.84 -11.91 7.89
N THR A 157 2.00 -11.32 8.09
CA THR A 157 2.15 -10.02 8.73
C THR A 157 2.95 -9.12 7.80
N LEU A 158 2.32 -8.02 7.36
CA LEU A 158 2.99 -6.97 6.61
C LEU A 158 3.13 -5.75 7.51
N SER A 159 4.35 -5.25 7.64
CA SER A 159 4.66 -4.15 8.53
C SER A 159 5.53 -3.11 7.86
N TYR A 160 5.26 -1.84 8.16
CA TYR A 160 5.88 -0.69 7.53
C TYR A 160 6.25 0.39 8.54
N LEU A 161 7.47 0.92 8.45
CA LEU A 161 7.86 2.14 9.14
C LEU A 161 7.77 3.31 8.16
N VAL A 162 7.16 4.40 8.60
CA VAL A 162 6.89 5.57 7.80
C VAL A 162 7.45 6.80 8.48
N GLU A 163 8.19 7.58 7.71
CA GLU A 163 8.81 8.81 8.18
C GLU A 163 8.73 9.87 7.08
N LEU A 164 8.80 11.16 7.46
CA LEU A 164 9.02 12.18 6.44
C LEU A 164 10.35 11.90 5.74
N SER A 165 10.40 12.02 4.42
CA SER A 165 11.59 11.69 3.64
C SER A 165 12.77 12.60 4.00
N SER A 166 13.94 12.02 4.22
CA SER A 166 15.14 12.72 4.73
C SER A 166 15.66 13.85 3.83
N TRP A 167 15.38 13.80 2.52
CA TRP A 167 15.81 14.83 1.57
C TRP A 167 15.06 16.16 1.70
N GLN A 168 13.94 16.22 2.45
CA GLN A 168 13.23 17.48 2.66
C GLN A 168 13.96 18.36 3.68
N GLY A 169 14.35 19.56 3.26
CA GLY A 169 15.09 20.52 4.10
C GLY A 169 14.21 21.45 4.95
N ALA A 170 12.92 21.16 5.14
CA ALA A 170 11.97 22.00 5.86
C ALA A 170 11.16 21.22 6.90
N ALA A 171 10.70 21.94 7.93
CA ALA A 171 9.78 21.39 8.91
C ALA A 171 8.44 21.04 8.27
N GLY A 172 7.75 20.07 8.86
CA GLY A 172 6.44 19.64 8.38
C GLY A 172 5.83 18.57 9.26
N SER A 173 4.56 18.31 9.01
CA SER A 173 3.78 17.33 9.76
C SER A 173 2.74 16.66 8.89
N VAL A 174 2.36 15.46 9.30
CA VAL A 174 1.17 14.74 8.85
C VAL A 174 0.50 14.19 10.10
N ASP A 175 -0.81 14.38 10.23
CA ASP A 175 -1.58 13.92 11.38
C ASP A 175 -3.01 13.61 10.92
N PHE A 176 -3.44 12.37 11.11
CA PHE A 176 -4.84 11.99 11.01
C PHE A 176 -5.15 10.71 11.75
N ASN A 177 -6.41 10.56 12.14
CA ASN A 177 -6.96 9.27 12.55
C ASN A 177 -7.48 8.49 11.33
N ALA A 178 -7.13 7.21 11.23
CA ALA A 178 -7.56 6.34 10.14
C ALA A 178 -9.05 5.99 10.29
N GLN A 179 -9.92 6.75 9.63
CA GLN A 179 -11.38 6.60 9.66
C GLN A 179 -12.02 7.30 8.46
N ASN A 180 -13.31 7.05 8.20
CA ASN A 180 -14.10 7.73 7.16
C ASN A 180 -13.48 7.72 5.75
N GLY A 181 -12.79 6.64 5.39
CA GLY A 181 -12.12 6.52 4.09
C GLY A 181 -10.80 7.30 3.98
N LEU A 182 -10.24 7.77 5.10
CA LEU A 182 -8.86 8.23 5.19
C LEU A 182 -8.02 7.15 5.88
N GLY A 183 -6.92 6.76 5.25
CA GLY A 183 -5.94 5.87 5.86
C GLY A 183 -5.45 4.78 4.91
N PHE A 184 -4.77 3.79 5.49
CA PHE A 184 -4.07 2.77 4.74
C PHE A 184 -4.91 1.51 4.59
N THR A 185 -4.69 0.79 3.50
CA THR A 185 -5.26 -0.54 3.27
C THR A 185 -4.26 -1.42 2.53
N VAL A 186 -4.35 -2.73 2.72
CA VAL A 186 -3.73 -3.69 1.81
C VAL A 186 -4.81 -4.29 0.92
N ILE A 187 -4.68 -4.11 -0.38
CA ILE A 187 -5.55 -4.74 -1.38
C ILE A 187 -4.82 -5.97 -1.92
N TYR A 188 -5.49 -7.12 -1.89
CA TYR A 188 -4.89 -8.41 -2.26
C TYR A 188 -5.88 -9.30 -3.02
N ASN A 189 -5.39 -10.40 -3.59
CA ASN A 189 -6.12 -11.35 -4.43
C ASN A 189 -6.70 -10.75 -5.73
N CYS A 190 -6.12 -9.63 -6.17
CA CYS A 190 -6.15 -9.15 -7.53
C CYS A 190 -5.03 -9.84 -8.32
#